data_AF-I0J101-F1
#
_entry.id   AF-I0J101-F1
#
_cell.length_a   1.000
_cell.length_b   1.000
_cell.length_c   1.000
_cell.angle_alpha   90.00
_cell.angle_beta   90.00
_cell.angle_gamma   90.00
#
_symmetry.space_group_name_H-M   'P 1'
#
loop_
_entity.id
_entity.type
_entity.pdbx_description
1 polymer ?
#
loop_
_entity_poly.entity_id
_entity_poly.type
_entity_poly.pdbx_seq_one_letter_code
_entity_poly.pdbx_strand_id
1 'polypeptide(L)' 'AFTLPGLYRVVHGIDVFDPKFNIVSPGADQTIYFPYTETSRRLTSFYPEIEELLYSTVENEEH' A
#
# COMPACT_ATOMS: atom_id res chain seq x y z
N ALA A 1 10.78 -15.21 -21.74
CA ALA A 1 11.82 -16.24 -21.53
C ALA A 1 12.91 -15.66 -20.65
N PHE A 2 13.42 -16.42 -19.68
CA PHE A 2 14.56 -16.00 -18.85
C PHE A 2 15.42 -17.23 -18.48
N THR A 3 16.62 -17.00 -17.95
CA THR A 3 17.55 -18.09 -17.59
C THR A 3 18.25 -17.80 -16.27
N LEU A 4 18.49 -18.86 -15.50
CA LEU A 4 19.35 -18.84 -14.32
C LEU A 4 20.59 -19.69 -14.65
N PRO A 5 21.72 -19.07 -15.06
CA PRO A 5 22.92 -19.80 -15.47
C PRO A 5 23.44 -20.72 -14.37
N GLY A 6 23.80 -21.95 -14.74
CA GLY A 6 24.21 -23.00 -13.79
C GLY A 6 23.05 -23.74 -13.13
N LEU A 7 21.79 -23.37 -13.41
CA LEU A 7 20.61 -24.03 -12.85
C LEU A 7 19.64 -24.51 -13.94
N TYR A 8 18.86 -23.63 -14.56
CA TYR A 8 17.95 -23.97 -15.66
C TYR A 8 17.55 -22.74 -16.49
N ARG A 9 16.96 -22.98 -17.66
CA ARG A 9 16.42 -21.95 -18.56
C ARG A 9 14.91 -22.16 -18.75
N VAL A 10 14.14 -21.08 -18.60
CA VAL A 10 12.69 -21.06 -18.80
C VAL A 10 12.36 -20.40 -20.14
N VAL A 11 11.94 -21.22 -21.11
CA VAL A 11 11.63 -20.77 -22.48
C VAL A 11 10.26 -20.08 -22.54
N HIS A 12 9.22 -20.70 -21.99
CA HIS A 12 7.87 -20.12 -21.85
C HIS A 12 7.38 -20.29 -20.40
N GLY A 13 7.72 -19.32 -19.54
CA GLY A 13 7.35 -19.36 -18.12
C GLY A 13 5.97 -18.79 -17.83
N ILE A 14 5.47 -17.90 -18.69
CA ILE A 14 4.14 -17.32 -18.61
C ILE A 14 3.68 -16.91 -20.01
N ASP A 15 2.38 -16.99 -20.24
CA ASP A 15 1.70 -16.41 -21.41
C ASP A 15 0.80 -15.27 -20.93
N VAL A 16 1.04 -14.06 -21.43
CA VAL A 16 0.26 -12.87 -21.06
C VAL A 16 -1.17 -12.91 -21.60
N PHE A 17 -1.45 -13.78 -22.58
CA PHE A 17 -2.78 -13.98 -23.15
C PHE A 17 -3.53 -15.15 -22.50
N ASP A 18 -2.96 -15.77 -21.47
CA ASP A 18 -3.63 -16.90 -20.81
C ASP A 18 -4.95 -16.42 -20.17
N PRO A 19 -6.09 -17.06 -20.49
CA PRO A 19 -7.42 -16.61 -20.05
C PRO A 19 -7.63 -16.66 -18.52
N LYS A 20 -6.69 -17.25 -17.77
CA LYS A 20 -6.71 -17.18 -16.30
C LYS A 20 -6.43 -15.76 -15.78
N PHE A 21 -5.74 -14.93 -16.56
CA PHE A 21 -5.42 -13.57 -16.14
C PHE A 21 -6.65 -12.67 -16.22
N ASN A 22 -6.98 -12.07 -15.08
CA ASN A 22 -8.04 -11.08 -14.96
C ASN A 22 -7.53 -9.94 -14.07
N ILE A 23 -7.78 -8.70 -14.48
CA ILE A 23 -7.46 -7.53 -13.67
C ILE A 23 -8.67 -7.24 -12.77
N VAL A 24 -8.48 -7.40 -11.47
CA VAL A 24 -9.43 -6.94 -10.46
C VAL A 24 -8.68 -5.97 -9.56
N SER A 25 -8.97 -4.68 -9.72
CA SER A 25 -8.34 -3.65 -8.91
C SER A 25 -8.78 -3.78 -7.44
N PRO A 26 -7.84 -3.69 -6.47
CA PRO A 26 -8.21 -3.63 -5.07
C PRO A 26 -8.85 -2.28 -4.73
N GLY A 27 -9.37 -2.16 -3.51
CA GLY A 27 -9.89 -0.91 -2.96
C GLY A 27 -9.43 -0.70 -1.52
N ALA A 28 -9.79 0.46 -0.97
CA ALA A 28 -9.62 0.77 0.44
C ALA A 28 -11.01 0.93 1.09
N ASP A 29 -11.11 0.63 2.38
CA ASP A 29 -12.35 0.82 3.11
C ASP A 29 -12.69 2.32 3.20
N GLN A 30 -13.81 2.71 2.61
CA GLN A 30 -14.24 4.11 2.52
C GLN A 30 -14.72 4.69 3.86
N THR A 31 -14.97 3.85 4.86
CA THR A 31 -15.27 4.29 6.22
C THR A 31 -14.01 4.74 6.96
N ILE A 32 -12.86 4.17 6.60
CA ILE A 32 -11.54 4.46 7.18
C ILE A 32 -10.82 5.55 6.38
N TYR A 33 -10.80 5.44 5.05
CA TYR A 33 -10.11 6.37 4.16
C TYR A 33 -11.12 7.18 3.37
N PHE A 34 -11.11 8.50 3.58
CA PHE A 34 -12.04 9.42 2.95
C PHE A 34 -11.35 10.75 2.62
N PRO A 35 -11.90 11.54 1.68
CA PRO A 35 -11.36 12.85 1.33
C PRO A 35 -11.22 13.78 2.54
N TYR A 36 -10.07 14.45 2.65
CA TYR A 36 -9.80 15.37 3.76
C TYR A 36 -10.79 16.55 3.81
N THR A 37 -11.47 16.87 2.71
CA THR A 37 -12.45 17.96 2.62
C THR A 37 -13.74 17.67 3.38
N GLU A 38 -14.03 16.42 3.72
CA GLU A 38 -15.24 16.01 4.45
C GLU A 38 -15.07 16.28 5.96
N THR A 39 -15.13 17.56 6.35
CA THR A 39 -14.84 18.02 7.73
C THR A 39 -15.73 17.38 8.80
N SER A 40 -16.99 17.08 8.48
CA SER A 40 -17.93 16.43 9.40
C SER A 40 -17.55 14.98 9.75
N ARG A 41 -16.73 14.32 8.92
CA ARG A 41 -16.28 12.94 9.13
C ARG A 41 -14.89 12.86 9.78
N ARG A 42 -14.20 13.99 9.92
CA ARG A 42 -12.86 14.00 10.50
C ARG A 42 -12.89 13.58 11.97
N LEU A 43 -11.97 12.71 12.33
CA LEU A 43 -11.78 12.23 13.69
C LEU A 43 -10.88 13.20 14.45
N THR A 44 -11.43 14.35 14.85
CA THR A 44 -10.70 15.40 15.57
C THR A 44 -10.16 14.96 16.92
N SER A 45 -10.67 13.85 17.47
CA SER A 45 -10.15 13.22 18.68
C SER A 45 -8.69 12.78 18.57
N PHE A 46 -8.21 12.46 17.36
CA PHE A 46 -6.83 12.04 17.12
C PHE A 46 -5.86 13.21 16.90
N TYR A 47 -6.32 14.46 16.86
CA TYR A 47 -5.43 15.59 16.59
C TYR A 47 -4.30 15.73 17.61
N PRO A 48 -4.52 15.59 18.94
CA PRO A 48 -3.42 15.68 19.91
C PRO A 48 -2.34 14.61 19.70
N GLU A 49 -2.75 13.37 19.41
CA GLU A 49 -1.84 12.24 19.16
C GLU A 49 -1.06 12.45 17.85
N ILE A 50 -1.71 12.95 16.81
CA ILE A 50 -1.07 13.26 15.52
C ILE A 50 -0.10 14.44 15.65
N GLU A 51 -0.46 15.48 16.42
CA GLU A 51 0.42 16.62 16.66
C GLU A 51 1.66 16.23 17.47
N GLU A 52 1.50 15.35 18.47
CA GLU A 52 2.63 14.78 19.20
C GLU A 52 3.54 13.99 18.25
N LEU A 53 2.97 13.10 17.44
CA LEU A 53 3.74 12.29 16.50
C LEU A 53 4.52 13.12 15.47
N LEU A 54 3.95 14.23 14.99
CA LEU A 54 4.54 15.04 13.91
C LEU A 54 5.42 16.18 14.39
N TYR A 55 5.12 16.80 15.54
CA TYR A 55 5.73 18.06 15.97
C TYR A 55 6.43 17.98 17.34
N SER A 56 6.39 16.83 18.02
CA SER A 56 7.14 16.64 19.26
C SER A 56 8.65 16.75 19.02
N THR A 57 9.37 17.27 20.01
CA THR A 57 10.84 17.31 20.03
C THR A 57 11.44 16.08 20.71
N VAL A 58 10.61 15.09 21.07
CA VAL A 58 11.05 13.84 21.70
C VAL A 58 11.58 12.91 20.62
N GLU A 59 12.87 12.60 20.68
CA GLU A 59 13.49 11.57 19.84
C GLU A 59 13.27 10.18 20.48
N ASN A 60 12.85 9.22 19.67
CA ASN A 60 12.77 7.81 20.03
C ASN A 60 13.76 7.00 19.18
N GLU A 61 14.10 5.78 19.61
CA GLU A 61 15.02 4.91 18.85
C GLU A 61 14.34 4.17 17.68
N GLU A 62 13.07 4.47 17.38
CA GLU A 62 12.30 3.76 16.35
C GLU A 62 12.50 4.27 14.92
N HIS A 63 13.31 5.31 14.70
CA HIS A 63 13.79 5.73 13.38
C HIS A 63 15.20 6.32 13.42
#